data_AF-A0A6G9Y266-F1
#
_entry.id   AF-A0A6G9Y266-F1
#
_cell.length_a   1.000
_cell.length_b   1.000
_cell.length_c   1.000
_cell.angle_alpha   90.00
_cell.angle_beta   90.00
_cell.angle_gamma   90.00
#
_symmetry.space_group_name_H-M   'P 1'
#
loop_
_entity.id
_entity.type
_entity.pdbx_description
1 polymer ?
#
loop_
_entity_poly.entity_id
_entity_poly.type
_entity_poly.pdbx_seq_one_letter_code
_entity_poly.pdbx_strand_id
1 'polypeptide(L)'
;MKVPRALVKDAEAVSMLLGHRYFQPHITPIQLLNRATDPMLPPVKPHTFEVLGLLDQRGLTNHVLVITRWRIEPQDCAILNGFTNIRLTVLVTHSGIDDDRIEPVDSTIAATSLRTAFAQANRYRVILYWRPIVPALNDTDEHLERAFELSHHAHATVFTGLFYKNQIRDYYQAHGLPEPYLEGARRKVFPEDLEARILTAATEYGTGSPLFRKTSCAVTYAHGVADYNGHYGIRELCDICPSMQLDRCAKTWTRPDIAQVAELAERLGGSLVEINDRAVVVDGLSEQPRYLMQHSLGYQVHDTAHPHHRNRHGRADLGWPTTKETL
;
A
#
# COMPACT_ATOMS: atom_id res chain seq x y z
N MET A 1 23.57 12.00 -4.02
CA MET A 1 22.16 11.62 -4.26
C MET A 1 22.07 10.91 -5.62
N LYS A 2 21.35 9.78 -5.73
CA LYS A 2 21.18 9.09 -7.02
C LYS A 2 20.35 9.98 -7.95
N VAL A 3 20.76 10.10 -9.22
CA VAL A 3 20.04 10.90 -10.23
C VAL A 3 19.14 9.95 -11.04
N PRO A 4 17.81 10.18 -11.10
CA PRO A 4 16.92 9.40 -11.94
C PRO A 4 17.36 9.46 -13.41
N ARG A 5 17.27 8.32 -14.12
CA ARG A 5 17.59 8.22 -15.55
C ARG A 5 16.37 7.68 -16.28
N ALA A 6 15.96 8.35 -17.35
CA ALA A 6 14.93 7.85 -18.24
C ALA A 6 15.41 6.56 -18.92
N LEU A 7 14.56 5.53 -18.91
CA LEU A 7 14.87 4.22 -19.52
C LEU A 7 14.19 4.07 -20.87
N VAL A 8 12.96 4.57 -21.00
CA VAL A 8 12.11 4.55 -22.19
C VAL A 8 11.27 5.83 -22.22
N LYS A 9 10.61 6.12 -23.35
CA LYS A 9 9.67 7.24 -23.45
C LYS A 9 8.36 6.93 -22.71
N ASP A 10 7.67 7.96 -22.23
CA ASP A 10 6.44 7.79 -21.43
C ASP A 10 5.33 7.02 -22.18
N ALA A 11 5.10 7.37 -23.46
CA ALA A 11 4.12 6.67 -24.31
C ALA A 11 4.46 5.19 -24.54
N GLU A 12 5.75 4.88 -24.67
CA GLU A 12 6.24 3.50 -24.82
C GLU A 12 6.05 2.73 -23.51
N ALA A 13 6.40 3.32 -22.37
CA ALA A 13 6.16 2.73 -21.05
C ALA A 13 4.68 2.41 -20.82
N VAL A 14 3.78 3.32 -21.19
CA VAL A 14 2.33 3.10 -21.11
C VAL A 14 1.89 1.97 -22.04
N SER A 15 2.38 1.94 -23.28
CA SER A 15 2.06 0.84 -24.21
C SER A 15 2.53 -0.52 -23.69
N MET A 16 3.73 -0.59 -23.11
CA MET A 16 4.27 -1.81 -22.49
C MET A 16 3.43 -2.25 -21.28
N LEU A 17 3.03 -1.32 -20.42
CA LEU A 17 2.16 -1.61 -19.27
C LEU A 17 0.80 -2.17 -19.73
N LEU A 18 0.16 -1.50 -20.68
CA LEU A 18 -1.18 -1.88 -21.16
C LEU A 18 -1.16 -3.18 -21.98
N GLY A 19 -0.04 -3.50 -22.63
CA GLY A 19 0.17 -4.76 -23.33
C GLY A 19 0.69 -5.89 -22.43
N HIS A 20 0.91 -5.64 -21.14
CA HIS A 20 1.47 -6.64 -20.24
C HIS A 20 0.46 -7.76 -19.95
N ARG A 21 0.90 -9.02 -19.99
CA ARG A 21 0.04 -10.22 -19.79
C ARG A 21 -0.74 -10.28 -18.48
N TYR A 22 -0.35 -9.49 -17.48
CA TYR A 22 -1.01 -9.41 -16.17
C TYR A 22 -1.77 -8.11 -15.94
N PHE A 23 -1.82 -7.24 -16.94
CA PHE A 23 -2.64 -6.04 -16.87
C PHE A 23 -4.04 -6.36 -17.40
N GLN A 24 -5.04 -5.96 -16.61
CA GLN A 24 -6.44 -5.99 -16.98
C GLN A 24 -7.00 -4.57 -16.90
N PRO A 25 -7.57 -4.06 -18.01
CA PRO A 25 -8.30 -2.81 -18.00
C PRO A 25 -9.36 -2.79 -16.90
N HIS A 26 -9.47 -1.66 -16.20
CA HIS A 26 -10.45 -1.39 -15.14
C HIS A 26 -10.29 -2.21 -13.84
N ILE A 27 -9.42 -3.22 -13.82
CA ILE A 27 -9.26 -4.16 -12.70
C ILE A 27 -7.90 -4.00 -12.02
N THR A 28 -6.80 -4.10 -12.76
CA THR A 28 -5.46 -4.14 -12.17
C THR A 28 -5.08 -2.79 -11.55
N PRO A 29 -4.78 -2.71 -10.24
CA PRO A 29 -4.25 -1.48 -9.65
C PRO A 29 -2.83 -1.21 -10.17
N ILE A 30 -2.53 0.05 -10.45
CA ILE A 30 -1.24 0.52 -10.97
C ILE A 30 -0.54 1.33 -9.89
N GLN A 31 0.71 1.01 -9.60
CA GLN A 31 1.59 1.84 -8.77
C GLN A 31 2.71 2.42 -9.64
N LEU A 32 2.72 3.73 -9.83
CA LEU A 32 3.73 4.39 -10.67
C LEU A 32 5.02 4.60 -9.89
N LEU A 33 6.15 4.24 -10.51
CA LEU A 33 7.53 4.55 -10.08
C LEU A 33 7.97 4.08 -8.68
N ASN A 34 7.10 3.39 -7.93
CA ASN A 34 7.26 3.00 -6.52
C ASN A 34 8.58 2.26 -6.17
N ARG A 35 9.22 1.56 -7.12
CA ARG A 35 10.50 0.85 -6.89
C ARG A 35 11.73 1.56 -7.47
N ALA A 36 11.54 2.60 -8.27
CA ALA A 36 12.62 3.23 -9.03
C ALA A 36 13.03 4.58 -8.47
N THR A 37 12.06 5.46 -8.23
CA THR A 37 12.29 6.86 -7.83
C THR A 37 11.03 7.44 -7.21
N ASP A 38 11.17 8.54 -6.46
CA ASP A 38 10.02 9.32 -6.02
C ASP A 38 9.40 10.05 -7.25
N PRO A 39 8.08 9.90 -7.49
CA PRO A 39 7.39 10.40 -8.68
C PRO A 39 7.24 11.92 -8.71
N MET A 40 7.42 12.62 -7.59
CA MET A 40 7.23 14.07 -7.48
C MET A 40 8.54 14.85 -7.45
N LEU A 41 9.70 14.19 -7.56
CA LEU A 41 10.98 14.87 -7.75
C LEU A 41 10.95 15.76 -9.00
N PRO A 42 11.59 16.95 -8.99
CA PRO A 42 11.54 17.89 -10.11
C PRO A 42 11.85 17.28 -11.49
N PRO A 43 12.90 16.46 -11.68
CA PRO A 43 13.17 15.86 -12.99
C PRO A 43 12.23 14.71 -13.37
N VAL A 44 11.42 14.19 -12.44
CA VAL A 44 10.54 13.03 -12.65
C VAL A 44 9.08 13.48 -12.81
N LYS A 45 8.68 14.54 -12.12
CA LYS A 45 7.31 15.04 -12.05
C LYS A 45 6.62 15.23 -13.42
N PRO A 46 7.28 15.82 -14.45
CA PRO A 46 6.66 15.94 -15.77
C PRO A 46 6.30 14.58 -16.39
N HIS A 47 7.18 13.58 -16.25
CA HIS A 47 6.95 12.22 -16.74
C HIS A 47 5.82 11.52 -15.99
N THR A 48 5.73 11.73 -14.67
CA THR A 48 4.59 11.23 -13.88
C THR A 48 3.27 11.76 -14.41
N PHE A 49 3.17 13.07 -14.69
CA PHE A 49 1.94 13.67 -15.22
C PHE A 49 1.63 13.21 -16.64
N GLU A 50 2.63 13.06 -17.50
CA GLU A 50 2.44 12.54 -18.86
C GLU A 50 1.89 11.11 -18.83
N VAL A 51 2.49 10.21 -18.02
CA VAL A 51 2.02 8.84 -17.87
C VAL A 51 0.59 8.78 -17.32
N LEU A 52 0.25 9.62 -16.33
CA LEU A 52 -1.11 9.71 -15.81
C LEU A 52 -2.10 10.17 -16.88
N GLY A 53 -1.74 11.20 -17.66
CA GLY A 53 -2.57 11.70 -18.75
C GLY A 53 -2.81 10.65 -19.83
N LEU A 54 -1.77 9.94 -20.24
CA LEU A 54 -1.86 8.85 -21.22
C LEU A 54 -2.74 7.70 -20.72
N LEU A 55 -2.66 7.33 -19.44
CA LEU A 55 -3.56 6.33 -18.85
C LEU A 55 -5.01 6.82 -18.81
N ASP A 56 -5.22 8.09 -18.42
CA ASP A 56 -6.55 8.70 -18.34
C ASP A 56 -7.23 8.81 -19.71
N GLN A 57 -6.49 9.20 -20.75
CA GLN A 57 -6.98 9.33 -22.13
C GLN A 57 -7.45 7.99 -22.72
N ARG A 58 -7.02 6.85 -22.17
CA ARG A 58 -7.50 5.52 -22.57
C ARG A 58 -8.87 5.17 -21.97
N GLY A 59 -9.48 6.05 -21.18
CA GLY A 59 -10.77 5.80 -20.52
C GLY A 59 -10.68 4.75 -19.41
N LEU A 60 -9.48 4.46 -18.91
CA LEU A 60 -9.26 3.46 -17.88
C LEU A 60 -9.83 3.93 -16.54
N THR A 61 -10.41 3.00 -15.78
CA THR A 61 -10.94 3.27 -14.44
C THR A 61 -10.14 2.57 -13.35
N ASN A 62 -8.97 2.02 -13.71
CA ASN A 62 -8.05 1.39 -12.78
C ASN A 62 -7.71 2.33 -11.62
N HIS A 63 -7.46 1.75 -10.44
CA HIS A 63 -6.81 2.49 -9.36
C HIS A 63 -5.37 2.80 -9.76
N VAL A 64 -4.99 4.07 -9.72
CA VAL A 64 -3.62 4.52 -10.01
C VAL A 64 -3.06 5.23 -8.80
N LEU A 65 -1.93 4.74 -8.30
CA LEU A 65 -1.33 5.16 -7.05
C LEU A 65 0.00 5.86 -7.30
N VAL A 66 0.12 7.08 -6.78
CA VAL A 66 1.35 7.87 -6.75
C VAL A 66 1.80 7.96 -5.31
N ILE A 67 2.93 7.33 -4.97
CA ILE A 67 3.49 7.33 -3.61
C ILE A 67 4.67 8.29 -3.59
N THR A 68 4.62 9.31 -2.75
CA THR A 68 5.65 10.36 -2.68
C THR A 68 5.96 10.74 -1.23
N ARG A 69 7.19 11.15 -0.96
CA ARG A 69 7.58 11.91 0.24
C ARG A 69 8.03 13.33 -0.10
N TRP A 70 7.94 13.70 -1.38
CA TRP A 70 8.42 14.97 -1.91
C TRP A 70 7.30 15.99 -2.12
N ARG A 71 7.72 17.22 -2.47
CA ARG A 71 6.88 18.41 -2.60
C ARG A 71 5.74 18.22 -3.59
N ILE A 72 4.53 18.50 -3.13
CA ILE A 72 3.33 18.71 -3.95
C ILE A 72 2.92 20.17 -3.82
N GLU A 73 2.79 20.85 -4.95
CA GLU A 73 2.42 22.25 -5.03
C GLU A 73 0.96 22.41 -5.52
N PRO A 74 0.31 23.57 -5.31
CA PRO A 74 -1.05 23.79 -5.77
C PRO A 74 -1.24 23.59 -7.30
N GLN A 75 -0.22 23.90 -8.10
CA GLN A 75 -0.24 23.70 -9.55
C GLN A 75 -0.27 22.20 -9.91
N ASP A 76 0.46 21.38 -9.14
CA ASP A 76 0.41 19.93 -9.29
C ASP A 76 -1.02 19.42 -9.02
N CYS A 77 -1.65 19.94 -7.97
CA CYS A 77 -3.02 19.57 -7.61
C CYS A 77 -4.04 19.90 -8.71
N ALA A 78 -3.87 21.03 -9.40
CA ALA A 78 -4.71 21.41 -10.53
C ALA A 78 -4.60 20.39 -11.68
N ILE A 79 -3.39 19.91 -11.98
CA ILE A 79 -3.15 18.86 -12.99
C ILE A 79 -3.79 17.54 -12.54
N LEU A 80 -3.55 17.12 -11.29
CA LEU A 80 -4.11 15.87 -10.74
C LEU A 80 -5.64 15.87 -10.75
N ASN A 81 -6.27 17.03 -10.54
CA ASN A 81 -7.71 17.23 -10.67
C ASN A 81 -8.21 17.28 -12.12
N GLY A 82 -7.32 17.32 -13.11
CA GLY A 82 -7.69 17.28 -14.53
C GLY A 82 -8.00 15.87 -15.03
N PHE A 83 -7.54 14.83 -14.34
CA PHE A 83 -7.78 13.43 -14.74
C PHE A 83 -9.21 13.01 -14.41
N THR A 84 -9.90 12.41 -15.38
CA THR A 84 -11.35 12.21 -15.30
C THR A 84 -11.80 10.76 -15.18
N ASN A 85 -11.02 9.82 -15.70
CA ASN A 85 -11.34 8.41 -15.81
C ASN A 85 -10.64 7.57 -14.73
N ILE A 86 -9.33 7.77 -14.53
CA ILE A 86 -8.56 6.97 -13.59
C ILE A 86 -8.93 7.28 -12.14
N ARG A 87 -8.91 6.26 -11.28
CA ARG A 87 -9.10 6.43 -9.84
C ARG A 87 -7.77 6.78 -9.18
N LEU A 88 -7.38 8.04 -9.34
CA LEU A 88 -6.09 8.54 -8.86
C LEU A 88 -6.06 8.69 -7.34
N THR A 89 -5.01 8.15 -6.72
CA THR A 89 -4.71 8.33 -5.30
C THR A 89 -3.27 8.74 -5.09
N VAL A 90 -3.07 9.82 -4.35
CA VAL A 90 -1.76 10.27 -3.89
C VAL A 90 -1.56 9.80 -2.45
N LEU A 91 -0.51 9.01 -2.23
CA LEU A 91 -0.10 8.52 -0.93
C LEU A 91 1.13 9.30 -0.48
N VAL A 92 0.95 10.15 0.52
CA VAL A 92 2.04 10.97 1.06
C VAL A 92 2.69 10.20 2.20
N THR A 93 3.94 9.79 1.96
CA THR A 93 4.74 9.01 2.91
C THR A 93 5.31 9.91 3.97
N HIS A 94 4.92 9.68 5.22
CA HIS A 94 5.46 10.38 6.39
C HIS A 94 5.94 9.32 7.37
N SER A 95 7.23 9.31 7.69
CA SER A 95 7.78 8.45 8.73
C SER A 95 7.82 9.17 10.07
N GLY A 96 8.25 10.44 10.09
CA GLY A 96 8.54 11.16 11.33
C GLY A 96 9.84 10.67 11.98
N ILE A 97 10.74 10.02 11.23
CA ILE A 97 12.09 9.69 11.71
C ILE A 97 12.94 10.95 11.62
N ASP A 98 13.54 11.35 12.75
CA ASP A 98 14.38 12.56 12.84
C ASP A 98 15.87 12.30 12.54
N ASP A 99 16.33 11.05 12.61
CA ASP A 99 17.72 10.70 12.29
C ASP A 99 17.99 10.81 10.78
N ASP A 100 18.71 11.86 10.38
CA ASP A 100 19.01 12.20 8.99
C ASP A 100 19.91 11.18 8.28
N ARG A 101 20.62 10.33 9.04
CA ARG A 101 21.40 9.20 8.51
C ARG A 101 20.49 8.05 8.06
N ILE A 102 19.27 7.99 8.61
CA ILE A 102 18.25 6.98 8.28
C ILE A 102 17.25 7.56 7.26
N GLU A 103 16.71 8.74 7.52
CA GLU A 103 15.74 9.43 6.66
C GLU A 103 16.25 10.84 6.34
N PRO A 104 17.05 11.02 5.27
CA PRO A 104 17.68 12.30 4.95
C PRO A 104 16.70 13.34 4.37
N VAL A 105 15.44 12.96 4.13
CA VAL A 105 14.41 13.86 3.61
C VAL A 105 13.61 14.41 4.79
N ASP A 106 13.61 15.73 4.92
CA ASP A 106 12.85 16.42 5.97
C ASP A 106 11.35 16.05 5.92
N SER A 107 10.85 15.48 7.01
CA SER A 107 9.46 15.07 7.20
C SER A 107 8.47 16.24 7.10
N THR A 108 8.90 17.50 7.28
CA THR A 108 8.08 18.70 7.07
C THR A 108 7.65 18.86 5.61
N ILE A 109 8.46 18.38 4.66
CA ILE A 109 8.12 18.39 3.22
C ILE A 109 6.89 17.54 2.98
N ALA A 110 6.88 16.31 3.51
CA ALA A 110 5.76 15.40 3.39
C ALA A 110 4.51 15.95 4.11
N ALA A 111 4.67 16.47 5.33
CA ALA A 111 3.57 17.07 6.08
C ALA A 111 2.91 18.25 5.34
N THR A 112 3.71 19.14 4.75
CA THR A 112 3.24 20.28 3.95
C THR A 112 2.54 19.80 2.68
N SER A 113 3.13 18.83 1.99
CA SER A 113 2.58 18.25 0.76
C SER A 113 1.24 17.55 1.01
N LEU A 114 1.11 16.84 2.14
CA LEU A 114 -0.15 16.23 2.56
C LEU A 114 -1.25 17.29 2.72
N ARG A 115 -0.97 18.37 3.46
CA ARG A 115 -1.92 19.47 3.67
C ARG A 115 -2.32 20.13 2.36
N THR A 116 -1.35 20.46 1.50
CA THR A 116 -1.61 21.06 0.18
C THR A 116 -2.46 20.14 -0.69
N ALA A 117 -2.06 18.87 -0.82
CA ALA A 117 -2.77 17.91 -1.65
C ALA A 117 -4.20 17.71 -1.15
N PHE A 118 -4.40 17.54 0.16
CA PHE A 118 -5.74 17.33 0.71
C PHE A 118 -6.64 18.56 0.55
N ALA A 119 -6.13 19.75 0.87
CA ALA A 119 -6.90 21.00 0.75
C ALA A 119 -7.33 21.29 -0.69
N GLN A 120 -6.58 20.81 -1.68
CA GLN A 120 -6.85 21.00 -3.11
C GLN A 120 -7.50 19.77 -3.77
N ALA A 121 -7.76 18.69 -3.03
CA ALA A 121 -8.29 17.46 -3.59
C ALA A 121 -9.76 17.63 -4.00
N ASN A 122 -10.05 17.38 -5.27
CA ASN A 122 -11.42 17.32 -5.78
C ASN A 122 -11.69 15.95 -6.42
N ARG A 123 -10.96 15.63 -7.51
CA ARG A 123 -11.15 14.38 -8.26
C ARG A 123 -10.25 13.23 -7.80
N TYR A 124 -9.06 13.55 -7.30
CA TYR A 124 -8.16 12.55 -6.74
C TYR A 124 -8.38 12.38 -5.23
N ARG A 125 -7.75 11.34 -4.66
CA ARG A 125 -7.79 11.10 -3.21
C ARG A 125 -6.40 11.15 -2.61
N VAL A 126 -6.35 11.51 -1.34
CA VAL A 126 -5.12 11.72 -0.57
C VAL A 126 -5.12 10.80 0.64
N ILE A 127 -4.04 10.05 0.80
CA ILE A 127 -3.85 9.09 1.89
C ILE A 127 -2.60 9.49 2.68
N LEU A 128 -2.73 9.60 4.00
CA LEU A 128 -1.57 9.64 4.87
C LEU A 128 -0.97 8.23 4.89
N TYR A 129 0.19 8.07 4.26
CA TYR A 129 0.90 6.80 4.24
C TYR A 129 1.96 6.82 5.34
N TRP A 130 1.52 6.57 6.58
CA TRP A 130 2.37 6.60 7.76
C TRP A 130 3.30 5.39 7.79
N ARG A 131 4.52 5.57 7.25
CA ARG A 131 5.50 4.50 7.11
C ARG A 131 6.93 5.01 6.82
N PRO A 132 7.93 4.18 7.14
CA PRO A 132 7.82 3.05 8.08
C PRO A 132 7.63 3.57 9.51
N ILE A 133 6.95 2.78 10.34
CA ILE A 133 6.96 2.95 11.80
C ILE A 133 7.88 1.89 12.37
N VAL A 134 8.85 2.30 13.16
CA VAL A 134 9.93 1.46 13.68
C VAL A 134 10.09 1.73 15.18
N PRO A 135 10.06 0.67 16.01
CA PRO A 135 10.25 0.82 17.45
C PRO A 135 11.51 1.59 17.80
N ALA A 136 11.41 2.48 18.79
CA ALA A 136 12.47 3.36 19.29
C ALA A 136 13.05 4.38 18.29
N LEU A 137 12.58 4.41 17.03
CA LEU A 137 12.98 5.43 16.06
C LEU A 137 11.93 6.52 15.86
N ASN A 138 10.65 6.15 15.82
CA ASN A 138 9.56 7.06 15.49
C ASN A 138 8.19 6.59 16.03
N ASP A 139 8.17 6.12 17.27
CA ASP A 139 6.99 5.54 17.92
C ASP A 139 6.72 6.09 19.33
N THR A 140 7.24 7.28 19.68
CA THR A 140 6.88 7.95 20.94
C THR A 140 5.46 8.52 20.89
N ASP A 141 4.92 8.97 22.03
CA ASP A 141 3.57 9.56 22.08
C ASP A 141 3.48 10.81 21.18
N GLU A 142 4.53 11.63 21.14
CA GLU A 142 4.61 12.79 20.25
C GLU A 142 4.55 12.40 18.76
N HIS A 143 5.17 11.27 18.38
CA HIS A 143 5.09 10.76 17.01
C HIS A 143 3.67 10.31 16.65
N LEU A 144 2.99 9.63 17.59
CA LEU A 144 1.60 9.19 17.43
C LEU A 144 0.66 10.40 17.32
N GLU A 145 0.75 11.34 18.24
CA GLU A 145 -0.01 12.60 18.23
C GLU A 145 0.18 13.36 16.91
N ARG A 146 1.43 13.47 16.44
CA ARG A 146 1.73 14.13 15.17
C ARG A 146 1.10 13.41 13.98
N ALA A 147 1.15 12.09 13.94
CA ALA A 147 0.50 11.31 12.89
C ALA A 147 -1.03 11.48 12.91
N PHE A 148 -1.64 11.54 14.09
CA PHE A 148 -3.08 11.78 14.24
C PHE A 148 -3.46 13.21 13.87
N GLU A 149 -2.65 14.22 14.19
CA GLU A 149 -2.83 15.58 13.70
C GLU A 149 -2.82 15.60 12.17
N LEU A 150 -1.81 14.99 11.53
CA LEU A 150 -1.71 14.89 10.07
C LEU A 150 -2.86 14.12 9.44
N SER A 151 -3.44 13.15 10.14
CA SER A 151 -4.57 12.35 9.63
C SER A 151 -5.83 13.19 9.34
N HIS A 152 -5.95 14.41 9.90
CA HIS A 152 -7.00 15.40 9.56
C HIS A 152 -6.85 15.97 8.14
N HIS A 153 -5.70 15.76 7.52
CA HIS A 153 -5.39 16.18 6.16
C HIS A 153 -5.29 14.99 5.22
N ALA A 154 -6.10 13.95 5.44
CA ALA A 154 -6.17 12.78 4.58
C ALA A 154 -7.60 12.26 4.50
N HIS A 155 -7.92 11.58 3.40
CA HIS A 155 -9.20 10.87 3.26
C HIS A 155 -9.19 9.55 4.04
N ALA A 156 -8.01 8.96 4.24
CA ALA A 156 -7.75 7.80 5.09
C ALA A 156 -6.26 7.74 5.43
N THR A 157 -5.95 6.99 6.49
CA THR A 157 -4.59 6.80 6.97
C THR A 157 -4.21 5.32 6.94
N VAL A 158 -3.03 5.03 6.41
CA VAL A 158 -2.47 3.67 6.40
C VAL A 158 -1.19 3.67 7.20
N PHE A 159 -1.08 2.75 8.16
CA PHE A 159 0.08 2.61 9.01
C PHE A 159 0.75 1.25 8.80
N THR A 160 2.08 1.22 8.69
CA THR A 160 2.82 -0.02 8.44
C THR A 160 4.31 0.13 8.75
N GLY A 161 4.95 -0.97 9.13
CA GLY A 161 6.36 -0.98 9.49
C GLY A 161 7.34 -1.12 8.32
N LEU A 162 8.56 -1.53 8.67
CA LEU A 162 9.74 -1.50 7.80
C LEU A 162 9.93 -2.83 7.04
N PHE A 163 10.30 -2.73 5.77
CA PHE A 163 10.80 -3.89 5.02
C PHE A 163 12.30 -4.03 5.29
N TYR A 164 12.66 -4.66 6.41
CA TYR A 164 14.05 -4.75 6.86
C TYR A 164 14.83 -5.85 6.12
N LYS A 165 15.28 -5.57 4.90
CA LYS A 165 16.11 -6.51 4.10
C LYS A 165 17.56 -6.49 4.56
N ASN A 166 18.31 -7.52 4.18
CA ASN A 166 19.77 -7.57 4.35
C ASN A 166 20.46 -6.30 3.87
N GLN A 167 20.08 -5.71 2.72
CA GLN A 167 20.72 -4.48 2.26
C GLN A 167 20.50 -3.28 3.20
N ILE A 168 19.35 -3.21 3.88
CA ILE A 168 19.10 -2.17 4.90
C ILE A 168 19.93 -2.48 6.14
N ARG A 169 19.98 -3.74 6.55
CA ARG A 169 20.82 -4.19 7.66
C ARG A 169 22.30 -3.86 7.45
N ASP A 170 22.83 -4.21 6.29
CA ASP A 170 24.21 -3.94 5.90
C ASP A 170 24.51 -2.44 5.91
N TYR A 171 23.55 -1.60 5.49
CA TYR A 171 23.66 -0.14 5.61
C TYR A 171 23.74 0.30 7.06
N TYR A 172 22.88 -0.20 7.95
CA TYR A 172 22.90 0.14 9.37
C TYR A 172 24.25 -0.22 10.01
N GLN A 173 24.73 -1.44 9.76
CA GLN A 173 26.02 -1.92 10.27
C GLN A 173 27.20 -1.11 9.74
N ALA A 174 27.23 -0.83 8.44
CA ALA A 174 28.31 -0.06 7.80
C ALA A 174 28.40 1.39 8.30
N HIS A 175 27.31 1.94 8.83
CA HIS A 175 27.24 3.32 9.33
C HIS A 175 27.15 3.41 10.86
N GLY A 176 27.31 2.29 11.58
CA GLY A 176 27.25 2.25 13.05
C GLY A 176 25.89 2.67 13.61
N LEU A 177 24.81 2.43 12.86
CA LEU A 177 23.44 2.75 13.28
C LEU A 177 22.87 1.61 14.14
N PRO A 178 22.06 1.91 15.17
CA PRO A 178 21.38 0.88 15.95
C PRO A 178 20.42 0.08 15.06
N GLU A 179 20.64 -1.22 14.95
CA GLU A 179 19.76 -2.09 14.17
C GLU A 179 18.38 -2.19 14.83
N PRO A 180 17.28 -1.87 14.12
CA PRO A 180 15.94 -1.92 14.70
C PRO A 180 15.45 -3.34 14.96
N TYR A 181 16.07 -4.33 14.31
CA TYR A 181 15.70 -5.73 14.38
C TYR A 181 16.93 -6.63 14.26
N LEU A 182 16.92 -7.79 14.92
CA LEU A 182 18.05 -8.73 14.95
C LEU A 182 18.32 -9.41 13.59
N GLU A 183 17.27 -9.62 12.80
CA GLU A 183 17.34 -10.37 11.56
C GLU A 183 16.57 -9.68 10.44
N GLY A 184 17.00 -9.91 9.20
CA GLY A 184 16.28 -9.46 8.02
C GLY A 184 14.97 -10.21 7.81
N ALA A 185 13.98 -9.56 7.20
CA ALA A 185 12.66 -10.13 6.96
C ALA A 185 12.22 -10.04 5.50
N ARG A 186 11.53 -11.09 5.03
CA ARG A 186 10.90 -11.12 3.70
C ARG A 186 9.64 -10.27 3.60
N ARG A 187 8.92 -10.08 4.70
CA ARG A 187 7.73 -9.23 4.79
C ARG A 187 8.06 -8.02 5.66
N LYS A 188 7.18 -7.02 5.69
CA LYS A 188 7.36 -5.88 6.59
C LYS A 188 7.29 -6.35 8.04
N VAL A 189 8.28 -5.96 8.82
CA VAL A 189 8.29 -6.11 10.27
C VAL A 189 7.44 -5.00 10.85
N PHE A 190 6.42 -5.35 11.61
CA PHE A 190 5.57 -4.38 12.31
C PHE A 190 4.96 -5.06 13.54
N PRO A 191 5.56 -4.84 14.72
CA PRO A 191 5.22 -5.54 15.95
C PRO A 191 3.76 -5.40 16.40
N GLU A 192 3.24 -6.43 17.05
CA GLU A 192 1.85 -6.48 17.54
C GLU A 192 1.58 -5.45 18.65
N ASP A 193 2.51 -5.29 19.59
CA ASP A 193 2.44 -4.33 20.69
C ASP A 193 2.43 -2.88 20.20
N LEU A 194 3.24 -2.58 19.18
CA LEU A 194 3.24 -1.27 18.53
C LEU A 194 1.91 -0.99 17.82
N GLU A 195 1.34 -1.98 17.13
CA GLU A 195 -0.01 -1.85 16.55
C GLU A 195 -1.06 -1.61 17.63
N ALA A 196 -1.05 -2.40 18.71
CA ALA A 196 -1.99 -2.23 19.81
C ALA A 196 -1.89 -0.82 20.42
N ARG A 197 -0.67 -0.33 20.64
CA ARG A 197 -0.42 1.03 21.14
C ARG A 197 -1.03 2.11 20.24
N ILE A 198 -0.83 2.00 18.93
CA ILE A 198 -1.40 2.94 17.95
C ILE A 198 -2.93 2.93 18.01
N LEU A 199 -3.54 1.74 18.08
CA LEU A 199 -5.01 1.61 18.09
C LEU A 199 -5.62 2.11 19.42
N THR A 200 -4.95 1.87 20.54
CA THR A 200 -5.34 2.42 21.85
C THR A 200 -5.26 3.94 21.83
N ALA A 201 -4.13 4.51 21.42
CA ALA A 201 -3.95 5.96 21.33
C ALA A 201 -4.96 6.61 20.37
N ALA A 202 -5.25 5.97 19.23
CA ALA A 202 -6.27 6.45 18.29
C ALA A 202 -7.69 6.47 18.89
N THR A 203 -7.99 5.53 19.78
CA THR A 203 -9.28 5.48 20.49
C THR A 203 -9.36 6.57 21.57
N GLU A 204 -8.25 6.84 22.26
CA GLU A 204 -8.18 7.82 23.34
C GLU A 204 -8.15 9.27 22.84
N TYR A 205 -7.30 9.56 21.85
CA TYR A 205 -7.08 10.92 21.35
C TYR A 205 -7.91 11.27 20.12
N GLY A 206 -8.44 10.24 19.43
CA GLY A 206 -9.11 10.40 18.16
C GLY A 206 -8.15 10.57 16.97
N THR A 207 -8.70 10.42 15.76
CA THR A 207 -7.97 10.58 14.50
C THR A 207 -8.82 11.38 13.53
N GLY A 208 -8.19 12.18 12.67
CA GLY A 208 -8.87 12.96 11.63
C GLY A 208 -9.36 12.16 10.43
N SER A 209 -8.83 10.96 10.21
CA SER A 209 -9.33 10.02 9.19
C SER A 209 -9.18 8.57 9.62
N PRO A 210 -9.99 7.62 9.09
CA PRO A 210 -9.94 6.24 9.53
C PRO A 210 -8.59 5.57 9.27
N LEU A 211 -8.17 4.74 10.22
CA LEU A 211 -6.95 3.96 10.15
C LEU A 211 -7.18 2.62 9.42
N PHE A 212 -6.22 2.22 8.59
CA PHE A 212 -6.25 0.95 7.88
C PHE A 212 -4.90 0.21 7.95
N ARG A 213 -4.94 -1.10 8.17
CA ARG A 213 -3.76 -1.99 8.10
C ARG A 213 -3.28 -2.23 6.67
N LYS A 214 -4.14 -2.01 5.68
CA LYS A 214 -3.91 -2.34 4.28
C LYS A 214 -4.08 -1.11 3.40
N THR A 215 -3.07 -0.86 2.56
CA THR A 215 -3.07 0.25 1.62
C THR A 215 -4.27 0.19 0.68
N SER A 216 -4.63 -1.00 0.18
CA SER A 216 -5.76 -1.16 -0.73
C SER A 216 -7.09 -0.79 -0.07
N CYS A 217 -7.33 -1.19 1.19
CA CYS A 217 -8.54 -0.83 1.92
C CYS A 217 -8.69 0.69 2.09
N ALA A 218 -7.63 1.42 2.42
CA ALA A 218 -7.69 2.88 2.54
C ALA A 218 -7.94 3.56 1.19
N VAL A 219 -7.27 3.09 0.13
CA VAL A 219 -7.48 3.58 -1.24
C VAL A 219 -8.93 3.38 -1.65
N THR A 220 -9.49 2.18 -1.49
CA THR A 220 -10.85 1.89 -1.93
C THR A 220 -11.89 2.59 -1.06
N TYR A 221 -11.63 2.76 0.24
CA TYR A 221 -12.45 3.58 1.12
C TYR A 221 -12.55 5.03 0.63
N ALA A 222 -11.42 5.66 0.33
CA ALA A 222 -11.39 7.05 -0.14
C ALA A 222 -12.12 7.23 -1.49
N HIS A 223 -12.17 6.17 -2.31
CA HIS A 223 -12.90 6.14 -3.58
C HIS A 223 -14.33 5.59 -3.47
N GLY A 224 -14.78 5.19 -2.29
CA GLY A 224 -16.15 4.70 -2.08
C GLY A 224 -16.43 3.31 -2.66
N VAL A 225 -15.42 2.49 -2.89
CA VAL A 225 -15.54 1.15 -3.50
C VAL A 225 -15.04 0.04 -2.56
N ALA A 226 -15.33 -1.21 -2.89
CA ALA A 226 -14.82 -2.37 -2.15
C ALA A 226 -13.32 -2.58 -2.36
N ASP A 227 -12.66 -3.24 -1.41
CA ASP A 227 -11.22 -3.56 -1.50
C ASP A 227 -10.94 -4.52 -2.66
N TYR A 228 -10.12 -4.06 -3.62
CA TYR A 228 -9.76 -4.84 -4.82
C TYR A 228 -8.85 -6.04 -4.53
N ASN A 229 -8.33 -6.17 -3.31
CA ASN A 229 -7.56 -7.33 -2.89
C ASN A 229 -8.42 -8.41 -2.21
N GLY A 230 -9.68 -8.15 -1.89
CA GLY A 230 -10.55 -9.15 -1.27
C GLY A 230 -10.21 -9.48 0.19
N HIS A 231 -9.61 -8.55 0.94
CA HIS A 231 -9.23 -8.79 2.35
C HIS A 231 -10.41 -9.04 3.30
N TYR A 232 -11.66 -8.85 2.85
CA TYR A 232 -12.85 -9.04 3.67
C TYR A 232 -12.96 -10.45 4.28
N GLY A 233 -12.49 -11.49 3.58
CA GLY A 233 -12.42 -12.87 4.11
C GLY A 233 -11.41 -13.03 5.26
N ILE A 234 -10.47 -12.11 5.41
CA ILE A 234 -9.46 -12.09 6.47
C ILE A 234 -9.97 -11.19 7.59
N ARG A 235 -10.93 -11.71 8.37
CA ARG A 235 -11.73 -10.93 9.33
C ARG A 235 -10.89 -10.19 10.36
N GLU A 236 -9.78 -10.76 10.79
CA GLU A 236 -8.87 -10.09 11.73
C GLU A 236 -8.25 -8.79 11.18
N LEU A 237 -8.21 -8.58 9.85
CA LEU A 237 -7.74 -7.32 9.25
C LEU A 237 -8.79 -6.21 9.31
N CYS A 238 -10.04 -6.59 9.51
CA CYS A 238 -11.21 -5.76 9.22
C CYS A 238 -11.89 -5.22 10.48
N ASP A 239 -11.50 -5.67 11.68
CA ASP A 239 -11.98 -5.20 12.99
C ASP A 239 -11.80 -3.68 13.22
N ILE A 240 -10.85 -3.03 12.55
CA ILE A 240 -10.64 -1.57 12.60
C ILE A 240 -11.26 -0.80 11.42
N CYS A 241 -11.81 -1.50 10.42
CA CYS A 241 -12.37 -0.85 9.25
C CYS A 241 -13.70 -0.16 9.60
N PRO A 242 -13.99 1.03 9.03
CA PRO A 242 -15.30 1.66 9.17
C PRO A 242 -16.45 0.75 8.70
N SER A 243 -17.58 0.78 9.40
CA SER A 243 -18.78 -0.03 9.08
C SER A 243 -19.22 0.13 7.61
N MET A 244 -19.25 1.36 7.10
CA MET A 244 -19.59 1.63 5.69
C MET A 244 -18.66 0.91 4.71
N GLN A 245 -17.37 0.78 5.04
CA GLN A 245 -16.43 0.04 4.19
C GLN A 245 -16.66 -1.46 4.29
N LEU A 246 -16.91 -1.96 5.51
CA LEU A 246 -17.26 -3.36 5.74
C LEU A 246 -18.50 -3.75 4.92
N ASP A 247 -19.53 -2.91 4.88
CA ASP A 247 -20.74 -3.16 4.11
C ASP A 247 -20.47 -3.23 2.59
N ARG A 248 -19.65 -2.32 2.06
CA ARG A 248 -19.26 -2.33 0.63
C ARG A 248 -18.48 -3.59 0.29
N CYS A 249 -17.50 -3.94 1.12
CA CYS A 249 -16.72 -5.15 0.95
C CYS A 249 -17.61 -6.40 1.07
N ALA A 250 -18.52 -6.45 2.03
CA ALA A 250 -19.45 -7.56 2.22
C ALA A 250 -20.32 -7.82 1.00
N LYS A 251 -20.87 -6.76 0.40
CA LYS A 251 -21.76 -6.85 -0.77
C LYS A 251 -21.08 -7.36 -2.04
N THR A 252 -19.76 -7.19 -2.12
CA THR A 252 -18.98 -7.56 -3.32
C THR A 252 -18.21 -8.87 -3.12
N TRP A 253 -17.96 -9.25 -1.87
CA TRP A 253 -17.23 -10.46 -1.54
C TRP A 253 -18.11 -11.69 -1.76
N THR A 254 -17.82 -12.38 -2.85
CA THR A 254 -18.51 -13.62 -3.24
C THR A 254 -17.48 -14.73 -3.31
N ARG A 255 -17.78 -15.90 -2.73
CA ARG A 255 -16.93 -17.07 -2.89
C ARG A 255 -16.87 -17.46 -4.37
N PRO A 256 -15.67 -17.53 -4.98
CA PRO A 256 -15.57 -17.79 -6.41
C PRO A 256 -15.90 -19.26 -6.75
N ASP A 257 -16.32 -19.49 -7.99
CA ASP A 257 -16.64 -20.83 -8.50
C ASP A 257 -15.38 -21.72 -8.59
N ILE A 258 -15.49 -22.97 -8.12
CA ILE A 258 -14.36 -23.90 -8.04
C ILE A 258 -13.77 -24.20 -9.41
N ALA A 259 -14.62 -24.44 -10.42
CA ALA A 259 -14.16 -24.80 -11.76
C ALA A 259 -13.43 -23.63 -12.43
N GLN A 260 -13.99 -22.41 -12.31
CA GLN A 260 -13.35 -21.19 -12.82
C GLN A 260 -11.99 -20.92 -12.16
N VAL A 261 -11.90 -21.14 -10.85
CA VAL A 261 -10.66 -20.94 -10.09
C VAL A 261 -9.61 -21.97 -10.48
N ALA A 262 -9.99 -23.24 -10.63
CA ALA A 262 -9.09 -24.31 -11.06
C ALA A 262 -8.52 -24.03 -12.46
N GLU A 263 -9.38 -23.70 -13.42
CA GLU A 263 -8.96 -23.34 -14.79
C GLU A 263 -8.00 -22.14 -14.81
N LEU A 264 -8.32 -21.10 -14.02
CA LEU A 264 -7.47 -19.92 -13.93
C LEU A 264 -6.12 -20.23 -13.30
N ALA A 265 -6.07 -21.06 -12.25
CA ALA A 265 -4.81 -21.49 -11.62
C ALA A 265 -3.94 -22.27 -12.62
N GLU A 266 -4.51 -23.24 -13.33
CA GLU A 266 -3.81 -24.03 -14.35
C GLU A 266 -3.26 -23.15 -15.47
N ARG A 267 -4.07 -22.23 -16.01
CA ARG A 267 -3.63 -21.29 -17.06
C ARG A 267 -2.48 -20.39 -16.60
N LEU A 268 -2.39 -20.13 -15.30
CA LEU A 268 -1.32 -19.31 -14.71
C LEU A 268 -0.09 -20.13 -14.28
N GLY A 269 -0.10 -21.45 -14.49
CA GLY A 269 1.01 -22.35 -14.23
C GLY A 269 1.03 -22.94 -12.81
N GLY A 270 -0.12 -22.98 -12.13
CA GLY A 270 -0.27 -23.59 -10.80
C GLY A 270 -1.47 -24.51 -10.74
N SER A 271 -1.90 -24.87 -9.53
CA SER A 271 -3.09 -25.69 -9.31
C SER A 271 -3.90 -25.19 -8.13
N LEU A 272 -5.23 -25.36 -8.20
CA LEU A 272 -6.11 -25.11 -7.06
C LEU A 272 -5.90 -26.19 -5.99
N VAL A 273 -5.70 -25.77 -4.75
CA VAL A 273 -5.66 -26.64 -3.57
C VAL A 273 -7.02 -26.64 -2.88
N GLU A 274 -7.51 -25.45 -2.51
CA GLU A 274 -8.84 -25.29 -1.92
C GLU A 274 -9.38 -23.86 -2.07
N ILE A 275 -10.69 -23.70 -1.88
CA ILE A 275 -11.31 -22.40 -1.62
C ILE A 275 -11.95 -22.51 -0.25
N ASN A 276 -11.50 -21.71 0.71
CA ASN A 276 -12.07 -21.65 2.06
C ASN A 276 -12.72 -20.27 2.30
N ASP A 277 -13.25 -20.02 3.50
CA ASP A 277 -13.96 -18.77 3.80
C ASP A 277 -13.04 -17.54 3.93
N ARG A 278 -11.73 -17.71 3.73
CA ARG A 278 -10.71 -16.68 3.88
C ARG A 278 -10.03 -16.35 2.56
N ALA A 279 -9.65 -17.38 1.80
CA ALA A 279 -8.84 -17.26 0.60
C ALA A 279 -9.03 -18.45 -0.35
N VAL A 280 -8.63 -18.24 -1.60
CA VAL A 280 -8.25 -19.32 -2.51
C VAL A 280 -6.81 -19.72 -2.16
N VAL A 281 -6.59 -21.02 -1.97
CA VAL A 281 -5.26 -21.59 -1.76
C VAL A 281 -4.84 -22.30 -3.05
N VAL A 282 -3.66 -21.93 -3.55
CA VAL A 282 -3.06 -22.48 -4.77
C VAL A 282 -1.68 -23.04 -4.48
N ASP A 283 -1.18 -23.86 -5.39
CA ASP A 283 0.20 -24.33 -5.40
C ASP A 283 0.88 -23.90 -6.72
N GLY A 284 2.16 -23.53 -6.65
CA GLY A 284 2.99 -23.23 -7.81
C GLY A 284 2.84 -21.83 -8.41
N LEU A 285 2.09 -20.90 -7.80
CA LEU A 285 1.94 -19.54 -8.33
C LEU A 285 2.92 -18.54 -7.72
N SER A 286 3.73 -17.92 -8.59
CA SER A 286 4.55 -16.77 -8.22
C SER A 286 3.72 -15.50 -7.94
N GLU A 287 4.37 -14.43 -7.46
CA GLU A 287 3.69 -13.23 -6.98
C GLU A 287 2.77 -12.56 -8.03
N GLN A 288 3.23 -12.39 -9.27
CA GLN A 288 2.46 -11.70 -10.32
C GLN A 288 1.20 -12.45 -10.79
N PRO A 289 1.25 -13.75 -11.18
CA PRO A 289 0.04 -14.49 -11.53
C PRO A 289 -0.94 -14.58 -10.36
N ARG A 290 -0.44 -14.71 -9.13
CA ARG A 290 -1.27 -14.68 -7.92
C ARG A 290 -2.01 -13.35 -7.76
N TYR A 291 -1.37 -12.22 -8.03
CA TYR A 291 -2.06 -10.91 -8.01
C TYR A 291 -3.07 -10.75 -9.14
N LEU A 292 -2.77 -11.23 -10.35
CA LEU A 292 -3.76 -11.25 -11.44
C LEU A 292 -5.02 -12.01 -11.00
N MET A 293 -4.84 -13.20 -10.44
CA MET A 293 -5.92 -14.04 -9.93
C MET A 293 -6.69 -13.34 -8.79
N GLN A 294 -5.98 -12.78 -7.81
CA GLN A 294 -6.59 -12.05 -6.68
C GLN A 294 -7.47 -10.89 -7.12
N HIS A 295 -6.97 -10.03 -8.02
CA HIS A 295 -7.74 -8.89 -8.50
C HIS A 295 -8.92 -9.32 -9.40
N SER A 296 -8.75 -10.39 -10.18
CA SER A 296 -9.82 -10.92 -11.04
C SER A 296 -10.97 -11.50 -10.21
N LEU A 297 -10.66 -12.16 -9.10
CA LEU A 297 -11.65 -12.84 -8.27
C LEU A 297 -12.25 -11.93 -7.18
N GLY A 298 -11.61 -10.80 -6.86
CA GLY A 298 -11.99 -9.99 -5.70
C GLY A 298 -11.85 -10.75 -4.38
N TYR A 299 -10.92 -11.72 -4.33
CA TYR A 299 -10.75 -12.68 -3.25
C TYR A 299 -9.27 -12.88 -2.96
N GLN A 300 -8.87 -13.03 -1.69
CA GLN A 300 -7.46 -13.31 -1.37
C GLN A 300 -7.00 -14.60 -2.05
N VAL A 301 -5.77 -14.59 -2.56
CA VAL A 301 -5.14 -15.78 -3.13
C VAL A 301 -3.80 -16.00 -2.43
N HIS A 302 -3.65 -17.15 -1.79
CA HIS A 302 -2.45 -17.56 -1.08
C HIS A 302 -1.82 -18.77 -1.76
N ASP A 303 -0.50 -18.75 -1.85
CA ASP A 303 0.27 -19.89 -2.34
C ASP A 303 0.77 -20.69 -1.13
N THR A 304 0.74 -22.02 -1.22
CA THR A 304 1.16 -22.97 -0.17
C THR A 304 2.58 -22.74 0.30
N ALA A 305 3.50 -22.34 -0.58
CA ALA A 305 4.89 -22.02 -0.20
C ALA A 305 5.02 -20.67 0.53
N HIS A 306 3.93 -19.91 0.63
CA HIS A 306 3.89 -18.54 1.14
C HIS A 306 2.71 -18.29 2.07
N PRO A 307 2.53 -19.11 3.13
CA PRO A 307 1.32 -19.06 3.94
C PRO A 307 1.13 -17.70 4.59
N HIS A 308 -0.14 -17.34 4.78
CA HIS A 308 -0.57 -16.20 5.57
C HIS A 308 -1.05 -16.70 6.92
N HIS A 309 -0.31 -16.39 7.98
CA HIS A 309 -0.68 -16.78 9.33
C HIS A 309 -1.81 -15.89 9.87
N ARG A 310 -2.72 -16.51 10.61
CA ARG A 310 -3.83 -15.84 11.29
C ARG A 310 -3.30 -14.76 12.23
N ASN A 311 -4.01 -13.63 12.30
CA ASN A 311 -3.67 -12.46 13.14
C ASN A 311 -2.35 -11.74 12.80
N ARG A 312 -1.50 -12.28 11.92
CA ARG A 312 -0.25 -11.61 11.51
C ARG A 312 -0.42 -10.65 10.35
N HIS A 313 -1.62 -10.56 9.78
CA HIS A 313 -1.93 -9.55 8.78
C HIS A 313 -1.01 -9.57 7.54
N GLY A 314 -0.42 -10.71 7.19
CA GLY A 314 0.59 -10.81 6.12
C GLY A 314 1.89 -10.04 6.39
N ARG A 315 2.24 -9.83 7.66
CA ARG A 315 3.51 -9.28 8.15
C ARG A 315 4.56 -10.37 8.30
N ALA A 316 5.80 -9.97 8.61
CA ALA A 316 6.86 -10.90 8.96
C ALA A 316 6.54 -11.62 10.29
N ASP A 317 7.16 -12.77 10.49
CA ASP A 317 7.04 -13.50 11.77
C ASP A 317 7.76 -12.76 12.90
N LEU A 318 8.81 -12.01 12.56
CA LEU A 318 9.50 -11.14 13.50
C LEU A 318 8.55 -10.06 14.05
N GLY A 319 8.54 -9.89 15.38
CA GLY A 319 7.67 -8.95 16.08
C GLY A 319 6.27 -9.50 16.42
N TRP A 320 6.02 -10.79 16.17
CA TRP A 320 4.81 -11.49 16.57
C TRP A 320 5.19 -12.69 17.43
N PRO A 321 4.56 -12.92 18.59
CA PRO A 321 4.77 -14.16 19.32
C PRO A 321 4.38 -15.32 18.38
N THR A 322 5.29 -16.27 18.18
CA THR A 322 4.92 -17.56 17.58
C THR A 322 3.87 -18.17 18.49
N THR A 323 2.60 -17.99 18.14
CA THR A 323 1.54 -18.87 18.60
C THR A 323 2.03 -20.28 18.29
N LYS A 324 2.44 -21.01 19.33
CA LYS A 324 2.52 -22.47 19.25
C LYS A 324 1.15 -22.89 18.78
N GLU A 325 1.06 -23.33 17.53
CA GLU A 325 -0.11 -24.07 17.08
C GLU A 325 -0.22 -25.27 18.03
N THR A 326 -1.16 -25.22 18.96
CA THR A 326 -1.68 -26.43 19.56
C THR A 326 -2.34 -27.19 18.41
N LEU A 327 -1.63 -28.23 17.94
CA LEU A 327 -2.15 -29.28 17.07
C LEU A 327 -3.47 -29.83 17.61
#